data_AF-A0A067NQ65-F1
#
_entry.id   AF-A0A067NQ65-F1
#
_cell.length_a   1.000
_cell.length_b   1.000
_cell.length_c   1.000
_cell.angle_alpha   90.00
_cell.angle_beta   90.00
_cell.angle_gamma   90.00
#
_symmetry.space_group_name_H-M   'P 1'
#
loop_
_entity.id
_entity.type
_entity.pdbx_description
1 polymer ?
#
loop_
_entity_poly.entity_id
_entity_poly.type
_entity_poly.pdbx_seq_one_letter_code
_entity_poly.pdbx_strand_id
1 'polypeptide(L)'
;MLTPASVAEITQQLREIFLSNPKSTICEGVLAISLRHLDSIITAYEIRNNIQLMSTEDMCALKTLMAENPERKVTPEEISEYITGAHAPTPIETDRPQSRHLSESRRTSEPRRQRANLGPKDAVLGSLHETVKPNPFRRSKLQLHAEEVSTAIGSVLRQINPQFEDVHHRLDEARSALTQCESKLESTWLKLDDVQAHFDSELNANLATMENHHANMRATLDSTISHHENDHANVCGTIEEIRSDICSLRRDVRPLTDRIIPLEESIKSIRMDLESCDEKYVSGTTRYIRSVESLEARLYDSDTLWKERSVKSRSEYARLEEQVSQLHAKLTSEIQQIACAQSQYQNSLDELILRIDAHRVTPEVSPSRRISRDDEYIRMDGHRSLGGELADANIKAQEDPTPLQAYMSSPCYDETPMHGCSDPLPAYSDEIQLSPAIRENYRPKQLMVAFTALRIGILGVLVAIALTIWWVITLMSRTRSPGSVNWPT
;
A
#
# COMPACT_ATOMS: atom_id res chain seq x y z
N MET A 1 -32.28 -13.88 31.41
CA MET A 1 -32.43 -14.49 30.06
C MET A 1 -32.69 -13.37 29.07
N LEU A 2 -31.85 -13.27 28.05
CA LEU A 2 -32.00 -12.30 26.96
C LEU A 2 -33.25 -12.67 26.14
N THR A 3 -34.07 -11.68 25.77
CA THR A 3 -35.23 -11.91 24.89
C THR A 3 -34.75 -12.07 23.44
N PRO A 4 -35.45 -12.81 22.56
CA PRO A 4 -35.07 -12.94 21.14
C PRO A 4 -34.87 -11.60 20.43
N ALA A 5 -35.65 -10.58 20.81
CA ALA A 5 -35.51 -9.22 20.32
C ALA A 5 -34.15 -8.60 20.72
N SER A 6 -33.66 -8.86 21.93
CA SER A 6 -32.34 -8.38 22.38
C SER A 6 -31.17 -9.07 21.69
N VAL A 7 -31.33 -10.33 21.24
CA VAL A 7 -30.27 -11.06 20.50
C VAL A 7 -30.06 -10.48 19.11
N ALA A 8 -31.15 -10.16 18.41
CA ALA A 8 -31.07 -9.51 17.10
C ALA A 8 -30.41 -8.12 17.20
N GLU A 9 -30.72 -7.38 18.26
CA GLU A 9 -30.11 -6.08 18.55
C GLU A 9 -28.61 -6.19 18.87
N ILE A 10 -28.21 -7.14 19.74
CA ILE A 10 -26.80 -7.44 20.03
C ILE A 10 -26.05 -7.79 18.75
N THR A 11 -26.61 -8.67 17.91
CA THR A 11 -25.99 -9.12 16.66
C THR A 11 -25.81 -7.96 15.69
N GLN A 12 -26.81 -7.09 15.55
CA GLN A 12 -26.74 -5.92 14.69
C GLN A 12 -25.68 -4.92 15.17
N GLN A 13 -25.60 -4.66 16.47
CA GLN A 13 -24.59 -3.78 17.04
C GLN A 13 -23.18 -4.36 16.91
N LEU A 14 -23.01 -5.67 17.08
CA LEU A 14 -21.75 -6.35 16.82
C LEU A 14 -21.34 -6.20 15.35
N ARG A 15 -22.26 -6.35 14.38
CA ARG A 15 -21.96 -6.12 12.95
C ARG A 15 -21.45 -4.70 12.68
N GLU A 16 -22.04 -3.68 13.30
CA GLU A 16 -21.57 -2.29 13.16
C GLU A 16 -20.16 -2.09 13.76
N ILE A 17 -19.88 -2.72 14.90
CA ILE A 17 -18.55 -2.66 15.54
C ILE A 17 -17.52 -3.40 14.69
N PHE A 18 -17.89 -4.54 14.11
CA PHE A 18 -17.03 -5.26 13.17
C PHE A 18 -16.73 -4.42 11.93
N LEU A 19 -17.73 -3.75 11.36
CA LEU A 19 -17.56 -2.88 10.18
C LEU A 19 -16.65 -1.69 10.44
N SER A 20 -16.67 -1.15 11.66
CA SER A 20 -15.85 0.00 12.06
C SER A 20 -14.46 -0.38 12.56
N ASN A 21 -14.22 -1.67 12.86
CA ASN A 21 -12.92 -2.13 13.32
C ASN A 21 -11.97 -2.38 12.12
N PRO A 22 -10.82 -1.69 12.05
CA PRO A 22 -9.88 -1.82 10.91
C PRO A 22 -9.22 -3.21 10.81
N LYS A 23 -9.39 -4.07 11.82
CA LYS A 23 -8.83 -5.42 11.86
C LYS A 23 -9.83 -6.51 11.47
N SER A 24 -11.08 -6.13 11.19
CA SER A 24 -12.07 -7.04 10.64
C SER A 24 -11.78 -7.32 9.16
N THR A 25 -12.03 -8.55 8.72
CA THR A 25 -11.86 -8.97 7.32
C THR A 25 -13.14 -9.60 6.81
N ILE A 26 -13.41 -9.51 5.51
CA ILE A 26 -14.50 -10.26 4.88
C ILE A 26 -13.91 -11.63 4.49
N CYS A 27 -14.43 -12.70 5.08
CA CYS A 27 -14.07 -14.08 4.76
C CYS A 27 -15.31 -14.75 4.15
N GLU A 28 -15.22 -15.21 2.90
CA GLU A 28 -16.33 -15.90 2.22
C GLU A 28 -17.63 -15.09 2.16
N GLY A 29 -17.53 -13.76 2.10
CA GLY A 29 -18.69 -12.86 2.08
C GLY A 29 -19.30 -12.55 3.45
N VAL A 30 -18.71 -13.06 4.54
CA VAL A 30 -19.14 -12.80 5.92
C VAL A 30 -18.07 -11.96 6.64
N LEU A 31 -18.50 -10.97 7.44
CA LEU A 31 -17.60 -10.21 8.30
C LEU A 31 -17.06 -11.10 9.41
N ALA A 32 -15.74 -11.22 9.48
CA ALA A 32 -15.07 -12.05 10.47
C ALA A 32 -13.81 -11.37 10.99
N ILE A 33 -13.52 -11.54 12.28
CA ILE A 33 -12.32 -10.99 12.90
C ILE A 33 -11.41 -12.11 13.38
N SER A 34 -10.10 -11.91 13.23
CA SER A 34 -9.13 -12.83 13.83
C SER A 34 -9.26 -12.82 15.34
N LEU A 35 -9.20 -14.00 15.94
CA LEU A 35 -9.37 -14.23 17.37
C LEU A 35 -8.53 -13.31 18.27
N ARG A 36 -7.29 -13.06 17.85
CA ARG A 36 -6.33 -12.18 18.53
C ARG A 36 -6.80 -10.72 18.67
N HIS A 37 -7.91 -10.36 18.03
CA HIS A 37 -8.50 -9.03 18.07
C HIS A 37 -9.92 -9.03 18.67
N LEU A 38 -10.41 -10.18 19.15
CA LEU A 38 -11.74 -10.32 19.72
C LEU A 38 -11.94 -9.45 20.97
N ASP A 39 -10.91 -9.31 21.81
CA ASP A 39 -10.92 -8.40 22.97
C ASP A 39 -11.30 -6.97 22.56
N SER A 40 -10.73 -6.50 21.45
CA SER A 40 -10.97 -5.13 20.97
C SER A 40 -12.43 -4.92 20.56
N ILE A 41 -13.10 -5.95 20.08
CA ILE A 41 -14.52 -5.90 19.68
C ILE A 41 -15.41 -5.92 20.92
N ILE A 42 -15.12 -6.82 21.86
CA ILE A 42 -15.94 -6.96 23.07
C ILE A 42 -15.79 -5.71 23.94
N THR A 43 -14.57 -5.20 24.15
CA THR A 43 -14.36 -3.93 24.85
C THR A 43 -15.07 -2.75 24.16
N ALA A 44 -15.04 -2.68 22.82
CA ALA A 44 -15.75 -1.63 22.10
C ALA A 44 -17.28 -1.72 22.28
N TYR A 45 -17.83 -2.94 22.31
CA TYR A 45 -19.25 -3.17 22.59
C TYR A 45 -19.62 -2.76 24.01
N GLU A 46 -18.82 -3.17 25.00
CA GLU A 46 -19.05 -2.89 26.42
C GLU A 46 -19.01 -1.38 26.71
N ILE A 47 -18.05 -0.66 26.11
CA ILE A 47 -17.96 0.79 26.19
C ILE A 47 -19.19 1.46 25.54
N ARG A 48 -19.61 0.98 24.35
CA ARG A 48 -20.73 1.58 23.60
C ARG A 48 -22.07 1.41 24.33
N ASN A 49 -22.28 0.28 24.99
CA ASN A 49 -23.55 -0.07 25.61
C ASN A 49 -23.57 0.08 27.13
N ASN A 50 -22.42 0.34 27.76
CA ASN A 50 -22.24 0.38 29.21
C ASN A 50 -22.78 -0.88 29.91
N ILE A 51 -22.59 -2.04 29.26
CA ILE A 51 -23.02 -3.36 29.73
C ILE A 51 -21.85 -4.31 29.53
N GLN A 52 -21.53 -5.09 30.56
CA GLN A 52 -20.58 -6.18 30.45
C GLN A 52 -21.19 -7.31 29.61
N LEU A 53 -20.61 -7.57 28.45
CA LEU A 53 -21.17 -8.52 27.48
C LEU A 53 -20.80 -9.95 27.84
N MET A 54 -19.62 -10.15 28.42
CA MET A 54 -19.06 -11.45 28.75
C MET A 54 -18.18 -11.31 30.00
N SER A 55 -18.20 -12.30 30.89
CA SER A 55 -17.30 -12.29 32.05
C SER A 55 -15.85 -12.48 31.61
N THR A 56 -14.88 -12.07 32.45
CA THR A 56 -13.45 -12.30 32.17
C THR A 56 -13.11 -13.79 32.11
N GLU A 57 -13.86 -14.63 32.84
CA GLU A 57 -13.72 -16.09 32.83
C GLU A 57 -14.23 -16.68 31.51
N ASP A 58 -15.40 -16.26 31.04
CA ASP A 58 -15.97 -16.69 29.76
C ASP A 58 -15.10 -16.25 28.57
N MET A 59 -14.49 -15.07 28.65
CA MET A 59 -13.52 -14.59 27.67
C MET A 59 -12.25 -15.46 27.65
N CYS A 60 -11.74 -15.82 28.82
CA CYS A 60 -10.60 -16.72 28.93
C CYS A 60 -10.93 -18.13 28.41
N ALA A 61 -12.14 -18.63 28.70
CA ALA A 61 -12.62 -19.91 28.17
C ALA A 61 -12.74 -19.88 26.64
N LEU A 62 -13.30 -18.81 26.08
CA LEU A 62 -13.41 -18.61 24.63
C LEU A 62 -12.02 -18.52 23.97
N LYS A 63 -11.09 -17.77 24.57
CA LYS A 63 -9.69 -17.73 24.12
C LYS A 63 -8.99 -19.08 24.19
N THR A 64 -9.27 -19.88 25.22
CA THR A 64 -8.67 -21.21 25.40
C THR A 64 -9.22 -22.21 24.39
N LEU A 65 -10.55 -22.27 24.24
CA LEU A 65 -11.24 -23.12 23.26
C LEU A 65 -10.80 -22.79 21.83
N MET A 66 -10.45 -21.53 21.57
CA MET A 66 -10.05 -21.09 20.24
C MET A 66 -8.53 -20.95 20.06
N ALA A 67 -7.73 -21.10 21.11
CA ALA A 67 -6.27 -21.26 21.03
C ALA A 67 -5.88 -22.60 20.40
N GLU A 68 -6.77 -23.60 20.46
CA GLU A 68 -6.65 -24.86 19.71
C GLU A 68 -6.75 -24.65 18.19
N ASN A 69 -7.27 -23.49 17.74
CA ASN A 69 -7.41 -23.13 16.32
C ASN A 69 -7.08 -21.64 16.08
N PRO A 70 -5.79 -21.23 16.11
CA PRO A 70 -5.38 -19.82 16.06
C PRO A 70 -5.73 -19.10 14.75
N GLU A 71 -6.01 -19.84 13.68
CA GLU A 71 -6.44 -19.29 12.39
C GLU A 71 -7.96 -19.11 12.28
N ARG A 72 -8.74 -19.57 13.27
CA ARG A 72 -10.19 -19.43 13.26
C ARG A 72 -10.58 -17.95 13.36
N LYS A 73 -11.36 -17.51 12.37
CA LYS A 73 -12.00 -16.19 12.41
C LYS A 73 -13.38 -16.35 13.04
N VAL A 74 -13.80 -15.35 13.81
CA VAL A 74 -15.09 -15.35 14.50
C VAL A 74 -16.03 -14.39 13.81
N THR A 75 -17.27 -14.80 13.59
CA THR A 75 -18.33 -13.93 13.07
C THR A 75 -19.14 -13.28 14.21
N PRO A 76 -19.84 -12.16 13.94
CA PRO A 76 -20.79 -11.57 14.90
C PRO A 76 -21.86 -12.56 15.39
N GLU A 77 -22.27 -13.48 14.52
CA GLU A 77 -23.27 -14.51 14.79
C GLU A 77 -22.75 -15.56 15.77
N GLU A 78 -21.52 -16.06 15.59
CA GLU A 78 -20.90 -17.01 16.53
C GLU A 78 -20.74 -16.40 17.93
N ILE A 79 -20.42 -15.10 18.01
CA ILE A 79 -20.31 -14.38 19.28
C ILE A 79 -21.69 -14.25 19.94
N SER A 80 -22.75 -13.92 19.17
CA SER A 80 -24.09 -13.80 19.72
C SER A 80 -24.67 -15.15 20.16
N GLU A 81 -24.36 -16.23 19.44
CA GLU A 81 -24.68 -17.61 19.83
C GLU A 81 -23.98 -18.05 21.12
N TYR A 82 -22.71 -17.67 21.30
CA TYR A 82 -21.96 -17.92 22.53
C TYR A 82 -22.57 -17.17 23.73
N ILE A 83 -22.90 -15.89 23.56
CA ILE A 83 -23.50 -15.03 24.61
C ILE A 83 -24.90 -15.51 25.00
N THR A 84 -25.67 -16.03 24.04
CA THR A 84 -27.03 -16.52 24.30
C THR A 84 -27.07 -17.91 24.91
N GLY A 85 -25.90 -18.56 25.07
CA GLY A 85 -25.79 -19.87 25.72
C GLY A 85 -26.21 -21.04 24.82
N ALA A 86 -26.32 -20.84 23.50
CA ALA A 86 -26.57 -21.94 22.56
C ALA A 86 -25.38 -22.92 22.50
N HIS A 87 -24.21 -22.46 22.91
CA HIS A 87 -23.00 -23.26 23.14
C HIS A 87 -22.57 -23.24 24.61
N ALA A 88 -23.49 -23.51 25.54
CA ALA A 88 -23.05 -23.94 26.87
C ALA A 88 -22.18 -25.19 26.69
N PRO A 89 -20.90 -25.18 27.08
CA PRO A 89 -20.05 -26.35 26.95
C PRO A 89 -20.71 -27.45 27.77
N THR A 90 -21.12 -28.52 27.11
CA THR A 90 -21.44 -29.76 27.82
C THR A 90 -20.20 -30.11 28.63
N PRO A 91 -20.33 -30.51 29.91
CA PRO A 91 -19.18 -30.87 30.72
C PRO A 91 -18.38 -31.90 29.95
N ILE A 92 -17.12 -31.57 29.63
CA ILE A 92 -16.20 -32.50 29.00
C ILE A 92 -15.98 -33.62 30.02
N GLU A 93 -16.74 -34.69 29.85
CA GLU A 93 -16.51 -35.97 30.50
C GLU A 93 -15.11 -36.39 30.06
N THR A 94 -14.17 -36.25 30.97
CA THR A 94 -12.76 -36.48 30.74
C THR A 94 -12.59 -37.99 30.64
N ASP A 95 -12.83 -38.51 29.45
CA ASP A 95 -12.78 -39.94 29.20
C ASP A 95 -11.31 -40.38 29.26
N ARG A 96 -11.07 -41.12 30.33
CA ARG A 96 -9.78 -41.58 30.84
C ARG A 96 -9.30 -42.69 29.90
N PRO A 97 -8.08 -42.64 29.32
CA PRO A 97 -7.62 -43.72 28.46
C PRO A 97 -7.34 -44.94 29.33
N GLN A 98 -8.26 -45.91 29.33
CA GLN A 98 -8.01 -47.21 29.90
C GLN A 98 -6.96 -47.93 29.05
N SER A 99 -5.92 -48.34 29.77
CA SER A 99 -4.80 -49.15 29.34
C SER A 99 -5.24 -50.32 28.46
N ARG A 100 -4.55 -50.44 27.32
CA ARG A 100 -4.33 -51.66 26.56
C ARG A 100 -4.07 -52.84 27.51
N HIS A 101 -5.00 -53.79 27.57
CA HIS A 101 -4.69 -55.15 27.94
C HIS A 101 -4.61 -55.98 26.66
N LEU A 102 -3.39 -56.38 26.32
CA LEU A 102 -3.14 -57.49 25.41
C LEU A 102 -3.89 -58.72 25.92
N SER A 103 -4.65 -59.35 25.02
CA SER A 103 -5.01 -60.76 25.15
C SER A 103 -4.72 -61.41 23.80
N GLU A 104 -3.52 -61.97 23.72
CA GLU A 104 -3.16 -63.01 22.76
C GLU A 104 -4.18 -64.14 22.86
N SER A 105 -4.97 -64.36 21.82
CA SER A 105 -5.66 -65.64 21.60
C SER A 105 -4.94 -66.38 20.48
N ARG A 106 -3.92 -67.12 20.92
CA ARG A 106 -3.17 -68.12 20.17
C ARG A 106 -3.98 -69.43 20.21
N ARG A 107 -4.45 -69.93 19.06
CA ARG A 107 -4.76 -71.35 18.76
C ARG A 107 -5.03 -71.47 17.26
N THR A 108 -3.98 -71.71 16.47
CA THR A 108 -3.60 -73.03 15.91
C THR A 108 -4.60 -73.57 14.88
N SER A 109 -4.51 -73.05 13.66
CA SER A 109 -4.87 -73.78 12.45
C SER A 109 -3.62 -74.51 11.93
N GLU A 110 -3.64 -75.84 11.98
CA GLU A 110 -2.58 -76.70 11.45
C GLU A 110 -2.96 -77.19 10.04
N PRO A 111 -2.03 -77.24 9.07
CA PRO A 111 -2.33 -77.64 7.71
C PRO A 111 -2.03 -79.13 7.42
N ARG A 112 -2.83 -79.69 6.50
CA ARG A 112 -2.57 -80.82 5.58
C ARG A 112 -1.16 -81.47 5.63
N ARG A 113 -1.14 -82.78 5.88
CA ARG A 113 -0.20 -83.76 5.27
C ARG A 113 -1.01 -84.97 4.79
N GLN A 114 -1.13 -85.14 3.47
CA GLN A 114 -0.31 -86.00 2.62
C GLN A 114 -0.60 -87.52 2.77
N ARG A 115 -1.20 -88.03 1.69
CA ARG A 115 -1.19 -89.39 1.12
C ARG A 115 -0.21 -90.40 1.74
N ALA A 116 -0.76 -91.57 2.07
CA ALA A 116 -0.15 -92.89 1.85
C ALA A 116 -1.30 -93.85 1.51
N ASN A 117 -1.47 -94.27 0.25
CA ASN A 117 -0.89 -95.49 -0.32
C ASN A 117 -0.92 -96.69 0.64
N LEU A 118 -2.02 -97.44 0.63
CA LEU A 118 -2.02 -98.86 0.96
C LEU A 118 -2.55 -99.62 -0.26
N GLY A 119 -1.65 -100.38 -0.87
CA GLY A 119 -1.91 -101.21 -2.04
C GLY A 119 -2.69 -102.50 -1.71
N PRO A 120 -3.04 -103.26 -2.75
CA PRO A 120 -3.91 -104.42 -2.69
C PRO A 120 -3.16 -105.65 -2.15
N LYS A 121 -3.83 -106.47 -1.33
CA LYS A 121 -3.35 -107.79 -0.92
C LYS A 121 -4.20 -108.87 -1.59
N ASP A 122 -3.73 -109.34 -2.73
CA ASP A 122 -3.96 -110.69 -3.20
C ASP A 122 -3.05 -111.66 -2.43
N ALA A 123 -3.61 -112.78 -1.96
CA ALA A 123 -2.98 -114.10 -1.79
C ALA A 123 -3.87 -114.97 -0.89
N VAL A 124 -4.63 -115.92 -1.44
CA VAL A 124 -4.26 -117.36 -1.55
C VAL A 124 -4.36 -118.10 -0.21
N LEU A 125 -5.35 -119.01 -0.10
CA LEU A 125 -5.37 -120.31 0.60
C LEU A 125 -6.82 -120.86 0.46
N GLY A 126 -7.10 -121.85 -0.39
CA GLY A 126 -6.95 -123.28 -0.10
C GLY A 126 -8.35 -123.87 0.17
N SER A 127 -9.06 -124.40 -0.83
CA SER A 127 -9.03 -125.82 -1.23
C SER A 127 -9.06 -126.79 -0.04
N LEU A 128 -10.24 -127.33 0.27
CA LEU A 128 -10.36 -128.69 0.80
C LEU A 128 -11.72 -129.30 0.42
N HIS A 129 -11.62 -130.10 -0.64
CA HIS A 129 -12.49 -131.21 -1.01
C HIS A 129 -12.62 -132.17 0.19
N GLU A 130 -13.84 -132.52 0.62
CA GLU A 130 -14.04 -133.78 1.32
C GLU A 130 -15.32 -134.47 0.85
N THR A 131 -15.08 -135.42 -0.05
CA THR A 131 -16.00 -136.41 -0.59
C THR A 131 -16.27 -137.49 0.44
N VAL A 132 -17.47 -137.54 1.01
CA VAL A 132 -17.95 -138.71 1.78
C VAL A 132 -18.82 -139.57 0.87
N LYS A 133 -18.30 -140.75 0.55
CA LYS A 133 -18.94 -141.83 -0.22
C LYS A 133 -19.93 -142.64 0.65
N PRO A 134 -20.83 -143.41 0.01
CA PRO A 134 -22.12 -143.81 0.56
C PRO A 134 -22.08 -145.14 1.33
N ASN A 135 -22.99 -145.30 2.30
CA ASN A 135 -23.16 -146.52 3.07
C ASN A 135 -24.49 -147.22 2.66
N PRO A 136 -24.48 -148.52 2.30
CA PRO A 136 -25.66 -149.21 1.77
C PRO A 136 -26.40 -150.05 2.84
N PHE A 137 -27.67 -150.35 2.55
CA PHE A 137 -28.56 -151.33 3.18
C PHE A 137 -29.09 -151.06 4.61
N ARG A 138 -30.40 -150.80 4.71
CA ARG A 138 -31.40 -151.85 5.02
C ARG A 138 -32.82 -151.37 4.71
N ARG A 139 -33.47 -152.07 3.76
CA ARG A 139 -34.91 -152.04 3.51
C ARG A 139 -35.65 -152.58 4.74
N SER A 140 -36.53 -151.78 5.34
CA SER A 140 -37.67 -152.29 6.09
C SER A 140 -38.79 -151.25 6.20
N LYS A 141 -39.94 -151.58 5.61
CA LYS A 141 -41.29 -151.16 6.03
C LYS A 141 -41.64 -149.66 6.15
N LEU A 142 -40.87 -148.75 5.55
CA LEU A 142 -41.16 -147.30 5.46
C LEU A 142 -41.37 -146.78 4.02
N GLN A 143 -41.41 -147.68 3.02
CA GLN A 143 -41.36 -147.31 1.60
C GLN A 143 -42.73 -147.01 0.97
N LEU A 144 -43.84 -147.33 1.66
CA LEU A 144 -45.20 -146.93 1.25
C LEU A 144 -45.62 -145.57 1.84
N HIS A 145 -45.14 -145.21 3.04
CA HIS A 145 -45.35 -143.86 3.60
C HIS A 145 -44.42 -142.80 2.97
N ALA A 146 -43.25 -143.18 2.45
CA ALA A 146 -42.34 -142.24 1.77
C ALA A 146 -42.87 -141.76 0.41
N GLU A 147 -43.71 -142.55 -0.28
CA GLU A 147 -44.33 -142.18 -1.55
C GLU A 147 -45.53 -141.24 -1.34
N GLU A 148 -46.40 -141.50 -0.35
CA GLU A 148 -47.48 -140.57 0.03
C GLU A 148 -46.92 -139.26 0.63
N VAL A 149 -45.89 -139.35 1.46
CA VAL A 149 -45.22 -138.17 2.01
C VAL A 149 -44.46 -137.42 0.91
N SER A 150 -43.83 -138.08 -0.06
CA SER A 150 -43.20 -137.39 -1.21
C SER A 150 -44.23 -136.78 -2.16
N THR A 151 -45.42 -137.37 -2.28
CA THR A 151 -46.50 -136.83 -3.14
C THR A 151 -47.22 -135.66 -2.46
N ALA A 152 -47.44 -135.74 -1.14
CA ALA A 152 -47.98 -134.65 -0.32
C ALA A 152 -46.95 -133.50 -0.17
N ILE A 153 -45.67 -133.80 0.05
CA ILE A 153 -44.58 -132.82 0.01
C ILE A 153 -44.48 -132.24 -1.41
N GLY A 154 -44.64 -133.05 -2.46
CA GLY A 154 -44.64 -132.61 -3.86
C GLY A 154 -45.85 -131.75 -4.26
N SER A 155 -47.01 -131.93 -3.63
CA SER A 155 -48.19 -131.08 -3.87
C SER A 155 -48.11 -129.78 -3.07
N VAL A 156 -47.62 -129.83 -1.82
CA VAL A 156 -47.35 -128.65 -0.99
C VAL A 156 -46.24 -127.82 -1.62
N LEU A 157 -45.15 -128.44 -2.10
CA LEU A 157 -44.11 -127.74 -2.86
C LEU A 157 -44.66 -127.13 -4.15
N ARG A 158 -45.54 -127.82 -4.90
CA ARG A 158 -46.19 -127.25 -6.09
C ARG A 158 -47.15 -126.08 -5.78
N GLN A 159 -47.75 -126.06 -4.59
CA GLN A 159 -48.63 -124.98 -4.15
C GLN A 159 -47.83 -123.79 -3.60
N ILE A 160 -46.68 -124.04 -2.97
CA ILE A 160 -45.78 -123.01 -2.46
C ILE A 160 -44.92 -122.39 -3.57
N ASN A 161 -44.57 -123.15 -4.62
CA ASN A 161 -43.72 -122.68 -5.72
C ASN A 161 -44.19 -121.39 -6.42
N PRO A 162 -45.48 -121.23 -6.81
CA PRO A 162 -45.93 -120.00 -7.46
C PRO A 162 -45.99 -118.81 -6.50
N GLN A 163 -46.22 -119.03 -5.20
CA GLN A 163 -46.11 -117.96 -4.20
C GLN A 163 -44.65 -117.55 -3.98
N PHE A 164 -43.72 -118.50 -4.10
CA PHE A 164 -42.29 -118.24 -4.03
C PHE A 164 -41.79 -117.47 -5.27
N GLU A 165 -42.28 -117.80 -6.47
CA GLU A 165 -41.99 -117.06 -7.71
C GLU A 165 -42.56 -115.63 -7.67
N ASP A 166 -43.77 -115.40 -7.16
CA ASP A 166 -44.34 -114.05 -6.97
C ASP A 166 -43.52 -113.23 -5.96
N VAL A 167 -43.13 -113.84 -4.84
CA VAL A 167 -42.24 -113.19 -3.86
C VAL A 167 -40.88 -112.86 -4.49
N HIS A 168 -40.33 -113.73 -5.35
CA HIS A 168 -39.09 -113.47 -6.08
C HIS A 168 -39.25 -112.33 -7.10
N HIS A 169 -40.33 -112.30 -7.87
CA HIS A 169 -40.60 -111.20 -8.81
C HIS A 169 -40.73 -109.88 -8.06
N ARG A 170 -41.48 -109.84 -6.95
CA ARG A 170 -41.61 -108.65 -6.09
C ARG A 170 -40.28 -108.24 -5.47
N LEU A 171 -39.43 -109.21 -5.11
CA LEU A 171 -38.09 -108.94 -4.61
C LEU A 171 -37.20 -108.34 -5.71
N ASP A 172 -37.26 -108.85 -6.94
CA ASP A 172 -36.48 -108.34 -8.07
C ASP A 172 -36.99 -106.97 -8.55
N GLU A 173 -38.30 -106.74 -8.52
CA GLU A 173 -38.89 -105.41 -8.75
C GLU A 173 -38.47 -104.41 -7.66
N ALA A 174 -38.51 -104.81 -6.39
CA ALA A 174 -38.02 -103.99 -5.28
C ALA A 174 -36.51 -103.70 -5.41
N ARG A 175 -35.71 -104.68 -5.84
CA ARG A 175 -34.29 -104.49 -6.13
C ARG A 175 -34.08 -103.52 -7.28
N SER A 176 -34.84 -103.66 -8.37
CA SER A 176 -34.77 -102.73 -9.50
C SER A 176 -35.14 -101.31 -9.07
N ALA A 177 -36.21 -101.14 -8.30
CA ALA A 177 -36.59 -99.84 -7.75
C ALA A 177 -35.52 -99.27 -6.80
N LEU A 178 -34.88 -100.10 -5.98
CA LEU A 178 -33.78 -99.71 -5.11
C LEU A 178 -32.58 -99.23 -5.93
N THR A 179 -32.14 -99.97 -6.95
CA THR A 179 -31.04 -99.55 -7.84
C THR A 179 -31.36 -98.25 -8.58
N GLN A 180 -32.63 -98.04 -8.96
CA GLN A 180 -33.06 -96.78 -9.55
C GLN A 180 -32.98 -95.63 -8.53
N CYS A 181 -33.42 -95.84 -7.29
CA CYS A 181 -33.29 -94.86 -6.20
C CYS A 181 -31.83 -94.55 -5.89
N GLU A 182 -30.95 -95.56 -5.83
CA GLU A 182 -29.50 -95.40 -5.64
C GLU A 182 -28.90 -94.56 -6.78
N SER A 183 -29.22 -94.87 -8.04
CA SER A 183 -28.71 -94.07 -9.18
C SER A 183 -29.19 -92.62 -9.16
N LYS A 184 -30.44 -92.38 -8.73
CA LYS A 184 -30.97 -91.01 -8.55
C LYS A 184 -30.27 -90.30 -7.39
N LEU A 185 -30.06 -91.00 -6.28
CA LEU A 185 -29.36 -90.45 -5.12
C LEU A 185 -27.93 -90.06 -5.49
N GLU A 186 -27.21 -90.92 -6.20
CA GLU A 186 -25.85 -90.64 -6.69
C GLU A 186 -25.84 -89.45 -7.67
N SER A 187 -26.81 -89.36 -8.57
CA SER A 187 -26.96 -88.20 -9.47
C SER A 187 -27.25 -86.91 -8.70
N THR A 188 -28.05 -86.95 -7.63
CA THR A 188 -28.30 -85.77 -6.79
C THR A 188 -27.08 -85.37 -5.97
N TRP A 189 -26.28 -86.32 -5.51
CA TRP A 189 -25.00 -86.05 -4.84
C TRP A 189 -24.01 -85.36 -5.78
N LEU A 190 -23.84 -85.86 -7.01
CA LEU A 190 -22.98 -85.23 -8.00
C LEU A 190 -23.43 -83.79 -8.33
N LYS A 191 -24.74 -83.56 -8.46
CA LYS A 191 -25.27 -82.20 -8.68
C LYS A 191 -25.02 -81.28 -7.47
N LEU A 192 -25.12 -81.81 -6.26
CA LEU A 192 -24.83 -81.05 -5.04
C LEU A 192 -23.34 -80.68 -4.99
N ASP A 193 -22.45 -81.62 -5.32
CA ASP A 193 -21.01 -81.38 -5.41
C ASP A 193 -20.67 -80.33 -6.48
N ASP A 194 -21.30 -80.39 -7.66
CA ASP A 194 -21.13 -79.38 -8.72
C ASP A 194 -21.60 -77.98 -8.27
N VAL A 195 -22.75 -77.91 -7.60
CA VAL A 195 -23.28 -76.65 -7.05
C VAL A 195 -22.35 -76.10 -5.97
N GLN A 196 -21.85 -76.97 -5.08
CA GLN A 196 -20.89 -76.57 -4.05
C GLN A 196 -19.59 -76.07 -4.68
N ALA A 197 -19.04 -76.77 -5.67
CA ALA A 197 -17.85 -76.35 -6.39
C ALA A 197 -18.06 -75.01 -7.12
N HIS A 198 -19.24 -74.78 -7.72
CA HIS A 198 -19.59 -73.51 -8.33
C HIS A 198 -19.62 -72.37 -7.29
N PHE A 199 -20.32 -72.58 -6.16
CA PHE A 199 -20.37 -71.58 -5.08
C PHE A 199 -18.99 -71.27 -4.50
N ASP A 200 -18.18 -72.28 -4.25
CA ASP A 200 -16.81 -72.09 -3.75
C ASP A 200 -15.95 -71.34 -4.77
N SER A 201 -16.08 -71.65 -6.06
CA SER A 201 -15.36 -70.94 -7.13
C SER A 201 -15.79 -69.48 -7.23
N GLU A 202 -17.09 -69.20 -7.16
CA GLU A 202 -17.64 -67.84 -7.25
C GLU A 202 -17.27 -67.00 -6.02
N LEU A 203 -17.39 -67.57 -4.81
CA LEU A 203 -16.98 -66.90 -3.59
C LEU A 203 -15.48 -66.60 -3.57
N ASN A 204 -14.64 -67.55 -4.00
CA ASN A 204 -13.19 -67.32 -4.09
C ASN A 204 -12.84 -66.26 -5.14
N ALA A 205 -13.52 -66.25 -6.29
CA ALA A 205 -13.32 -65.21 -7.30
C ALA A 205 -13.72 -63.83 -6.77
N ASN A 206 -14.87 -63.72 -6.09
CA ASN A 206 -15.34 -62.48 -5.48
C ASN A 206 -14.45 -62.01 -4.32
N LEU A 207 -13.93 -62.94 -3.52
CA LEU A 207 -12.94 -62.62 -2.49
C LEU A 207 -11.68 -62.04 -3.12
N ALA A 208 -11.15 -62.68 -4.16
CA ALA A 208 -9.95 -62.22 -4.86
C ALA A 208 -10.14 -60.84 -5.54
N THR A 209 -11.32 -60.56 -6.11
CA THR A 209 -11.61 -59.24 -6.70
C THR A 209 -11.71 -58.16 -5.63
N MET A 210 -12.35 -58.44 -4.48
CA MET A 210 -12.42 -57.52 -3.35
C MET A 210 -11.04 -57.26 -2.73
N GLU A 211 -10.21 -58.30 -2.55
CA GLU A 211 -8.84 -58.17 -2.06
C GLU A 211 -7.98 -57.31 -2.99
N ASN A 212 -8.07 -57.52 -4.30
CA ASN A 212 -7.39 -56.68 -5.29
C ASN A 212 -7.90 -55.24 -5.28
N HIS A 213 -9.21 -55.03 -5.12
CA HIS A 213 -9.78 -53.69 -4.99
C HIS A 213 -9.26 -52.97 -3.74
N HIS A 214 -9.24 -53.64 -2.59
CA HIS A 214 -8.69 -53.09 -1.36
C HIS A 214 -7.18 -52.79 -1.46
N ALA A 215 -6.41 -53.67 -2.12
CA ALA A 215 -4.99 -53.43 -2.36
C ALA A 215 -4.78 -52.19 -3.25
N ASN A 216 -5.58 -52.02 -4.31
CA ASN A 216 -5.51 -50.85 -5.18
C ASN A 216 -5.93 -49.55 -4.46
N MET A 217 -6.98 -49.60 -3.65
CA MET A 217 -7.40 -48.46 -2.82
C MET A 217 -6.30 -48.04 -1.84
N ARG A 218 -5.66 -49.01 -1.16
CA ARG A 218 -4.53 -48.72 -0.26
C ARG A 218 -3.37 -48.09 -1.02
N ALA A 219 -2.96 -48.66 -2.15
CA ALA A 219 -1.88 -48.11 -2.96
C ALA A 219 -2.19 -46.68 -3.46
N THR A 220 -3.44 -46.41 -3.84
CA THR A 220 -3.89 -45.07 -4.24
C THR A 220 -3.84 -44.09 -3.06
N LEU A 221 -4.35 -44.50 -1.89
CA LEU A 221 -4.31 -43.68 -0.69
C LEU A 221 -2.87 -43.36 -0.27
N ASP A 222 -1.99 -44.37 -0.22
CA ASP A 222 -0.57 -44.18 0.12
C ASP A 222 0.12 -43.23 -0.87
N SER A 223 -0.20 -43.33 -2.17
CA SER A 223 0.30 -42.40 -3.18
C SER A 223 -0.20 -40.97 -2.95
N THR A 224 -1.47 -40.78 -2.59
CA THR A 224 -2.03 -39.44 -2.31
C THR A 224 -1.47 -38.83 -1.03
N ILE A 225 -1.27 -39.65 0.01
CA ILE A 225 -0.67 -39.20 1.27
C ILE A 225 0.77 -38.76 1.01
N SER A 226 1.56 -39.58 0.31
CA SER A 226 2.95 -39.23 -0.03
C SER A 226 3.04 -37.95 -0.87
N HIS A 227 2.11 -37.74 -1.81
CA HIS A 227 2.04 -36.51 -2.59
C HIS A 227 1.76 -35.28 -1.70
N HIS A 228 0.77 -35.36 -0.81
CA HIS A 228 0.45 -34.28 0.13
C HIS A 228 1.59 -34.00 1.12
N GLU A 229 2.29 -35.03 1.60
CA GLU A 229 3.47 -34.85 2.47
C GLU A 229 4.59 -34.09 1.76
N ASN A 230 4.83 -34.39 0.48
CA ASN A 230 5.81 -33.69 -0.33
C ASN A 230 5.40 -32.23 -0.58
N ASP A 231 4.13 -31.97 -0.90
CA ASP A 231 3.63 -30.61 -1.09
C ASP A 231 3.70 -29.80 0.21
N HIS A 232 3.36 -30.42 1.34
CA HIS A 232 3.51 -29.79 2.66
C HIS A 232 4.99 -29.45 2.94
N ALA A 233 5.93 -30.34 2.66
CA ALA A 233 7.36 -30.07 2.81
C ALA A 233 7.83 -28.90 1.93
N ASN A 234 7.34 -28.81 0.68
CA ASN A 234 7.64 -27.70 -0.23
C ASN A 234 7.09 -26.37 0.30
N VAL A 235 5.84 -26.37 0.78
CA VAL A 235 5.21 -25.17 1.38
C VAL A 235 5.98 -24.73 2.63
N CYS A 236 6.35 -25.65 3.52
CA CYS A 236 7.20 -25.32 4.67
C CYS A 236 8.55 -24.73 4.24
N GLY A 237 9.18 -25.25 3.18
CA GLY A 237 10.42 -24.71 2.63
C GLY A 237 10.27 -23.25 2.15
N THR A 238 9.21 -22.97 1.38
CA THR A 238 8.95 -21.60 0.89
C THR A 238 8.59 -20.62 2.02
N ILE A 239 7.91 -21.08 3.07
CA ILE A 239 7.62 -20.26 4.26
C ILE A 239 8.93 -19.86 4.97
N GLU A 240 9.89 -20.77 5.11
CA GLU A 240 11.17 -20.44 5.75
C GLU A 240 12.03 -19.51 4.90
N GLU A 241 11.99 -19.63 3.57
CA GLU A 241 12.63 -18.67 2.67
C GLU A 241 12.03 -17.27 2.83
N ILE A 242 10.70 -17.14 2.81
CA ILE A 242 10.00 -15.87 3.03
C ILE A 242 10.33 -15.28 4.41
N ARG A 243 10.42 -16.12 5.46
CA ARG A 243 10.81 -15.66 6.80
C ARG A 243 12.23 -15.10 6.81
N SER A 244 13.16 -15.75 6.11
CA SER A 244 14.54 -15.26 5.95
C SER A 244 14.58 -13.91 5.23
N ASP A 245 13.80 -13.75 4.16
CA ASP A 245 13.70 -12.50 3.40
C ASP A 245 13.12 -11.36 4.24
N ILE A 246 12.05 -11.62 5.00
CA ILE A 246 11.46 -10.64 5.93
C ILE A 246 12.50 -10.21 6.99
N CYS A 247 13.30 -11.14 7.50
CA CYS A 247 14.35 -10.81 8.46
C CYS A 247 15.45 -9.94 7.84
N SER A 248 15.83 -10.22 6.59
CA SER A 248 16.80 -9.43 5.84
C SER A 248 16.28 -8.03 5.54
N LEU A 249 15.05 -7.89 5.05
CA LEU A 249 14.39 -6.60 4.83
C LEU A 249 14.28 -5.78 6.14
N ARG A 250 13.93 -6.42 7.25
CA ARG A 250 13.87 -5.75 8.56
C ARG A 250 15.25 -5.23 8.99
N ARG A 251 16.32 -5.97 8.68
CA ARG A 251 17.69 -5.55 8.95
C ARG A 251 18.07 -4.33 8.10
N ASP A 252 17.59 -4.24 6.85
CA ASP A 252 17.92 -3.14 5.94
C ASP A 252 17.10 -1.88 6.19
N VAL A 253 15.83 -2.02 6.60
CA VAL A 253 14.94 -0.89 6.91
C VAL A 253 15.42 -0.11 8.14
N ARG A 254 15.99 -0.79 9.15
CA ARG A 254 16.39 -0.14 10.40
C ARG A 254 17.47 0.95 10.21
N PRO A 255 18.59 0.70 9.51
CA PRO A 255 19.57 1.73 9.17
C PRO A 255 18.99 2.90 8.35
N LEU A 256 17.99 2.65 7.51
CA LEU A 256 17.32 3.73 6.76
C LEU A 256 16.55 4.63 7.71
N THR A 257 15.79 4.06 8.64
CA THR A 257 15.11 4.81 9.70
C THR A 257 16.10 5.60 10.54
N ASP A 258 17.21 4.99 10.94
CA ASP A 258 18.27 5.64 11.73
C ASP A 258 18.96 6.79 10.97
N ARG A 259 18.93 6.77 9.62
CA ARG A 259 19.44 7.87 8.76
C ARG A 259 18.41 8.96 8.49
N ILE A 260 17.11 8.65 8.52
CA ILE A 260 16.04 9.63 8.28
C ILE A 260 15.96 10.63 9.44
N ILE A 261 16.03 10.16 10.68
CA ILE A 261 15.95 11.01 11.89
C ILE A 261 16.98 12.17 11.86
N PRO A 262 18.30 11.95 11.67
CA PRO A 262 19.26 13.04 11.64
C PRO A 262 19.12 13.95 10.41
N LEU A 263 18.57 13.44 9.29
CA LEU A 263 18.26 14.28 8.13
C LEU A 263 17.09 15.24 8.42
N GLU A 264 16.06 14.77 9.13
CA GLU A 264 14.95 15.62 9.56
C GLU A 264 15.42 16.71 10.53
N GLU A 265 16.31 16.38 11.46
CA GLU A 265 16.96 17.35 12.36
C GLU A 265 17.82 18.35 11.59
N SER A 266 18.59 17.89 10.61
CA SER A 266 19.40 18.76 9.75
C SER A 266 18.53 19.74 8.93
N ILE A 267 17.43 19.26 8.33
CA ILE A 267 16.47 20.10 7.60
C ILE A 267 15.85 21.14 8.55
N LYS A 268 15.52 20.75 9.78
CA LYS A 268 14.99 21.67 10.80
C LYS A 268 16.01 22.75 11.16
N SER A 269 17.29 22.39 11.33
CA SER A 269 18.37 23.34 11.58
C SER A 269 18.50 24.35 10.43
N ILE A 270 18.59 23.85 9.18
CA ILE A 270 18.72 24.71 7.99
C ILE A 270 17.53 25.67 7.87
N ARG A 271 16.32 25.23 8.22
CA ARG A 271 15.13 26.10 8.21
C ARG A 271 15.26 27.24 9.22
N MET A 272 15.70 26.95 10.45
CA MET A 272 15.93 27.99 11.46
C MET A 272 17.03 28.97 11.03
N ASP A 273 18.10 28.48 10.40
CA ASP A 273 19.18 29.33 9.89
C ASP A 273 18.71 30.25 8.75
N LEU A 274 17.85 29.74 7.84
CA LEU A 274 17.24 30.53 6.78
C LEU A 274 16.30 31.59 7.33
N GLU A 275 15.46 31.26 8.31
CA GLU A 275 14.57 32.22 8.98
C GLU A 275 15.38 33.33 9.67
N SER A 276 16.48 32.98 10.34
CA SER A 276 17.38 33.98 10.94
C SER A 276 18.07 34.87 9.90
N CYS A 277 18.49 34.30 8.76
CA CYS A 277 19.07 35.06 7.66
C CYS A 277 18.06 36.03 7.04
N ASP A 278 16.81 35.58 6.85
CA ASP A 278 15.73 36.41 6.31
C ASP A 278 15.41 37.57 7.26
N GLU A 279 15.29 37.30 8.56
CA GLU A 279 15.06 38.35 9.56
C GLU A 279 16.19 39.40 9.57
N LYS A 280 17.45 38.96 9.49
CA LYS A 280 18.62 39.86 9.39
C LYS A 280 18.59 40.67 8.10
N TYR A 281 18.27 40.05 6.98
CA TYR A 281 18.20 40.71 5.67
C TYR A 281 17.07 41.74 5.62
N VAL A 282 15.87 41.38 6.08
CA VAL A 282 14.71 42.29 6.17
C VAL A 282 15.01 43.44 7.12
N SER A 283 15.61 43.17 8.29
CA SER A 283 15.99 44.20 9.25
C SER A 283 17.04 45.17 8.68
N GLY A 284 18.06 44.64 8.00
CA GLY A 284 19.09 45.43 7.33
C GLY A 284 18.52 46.30 6.22
N THR A 285 17.68 45.71 5.35
CA THR A 285 17.01 46.41 4.25
C THR A 285 16.09 47.51 4.79
N THR A 286 15.29 47.22 5.82
CA THR A 286 14.41 48.23 6.45
C THR A 286 15.20 49.38 7.05
N ARG A 287 16.34 49.10 7.70
CA ARG A 287 17.24 50.15 8.24
C ARG A 287 17.82 51.01 7.12
N TYR A 288 18.25 50.38 6.03
CA TYR A 288 18.79 51.08 4.86
C TYR A 288 17.73 51.99 4.22
N ILE A 289 16.51 51.48 3.98
CA ILE A 289 15.39 52.26 3.42
C ILE A 289 15.10 53.49 4.29
N ARG A 290 14.96 53.32 5.63
CA ARG A 290 14.75 54.46 6.53
C ARG A 290 15.88 55.49 6.47
N SER A 291 17.13 55.03 6.32
CA SER A 291 18.26 55.94 6.18
C SER A 291 18.19 56.74 4.88
N VAL A 292 17.79 56.11 3.77
CA VAL A 292 17.62 56.77 2.47
C VAL A 292 16.47 57.77 2.53
N GLU A 293 15.31 57.37 3.06
CA GLU A 293 14.15 58.26 3.25
C GLU A 293 14.50 59.48 4.12
N SER A 294 15.30 59.28 5.18
CA SER A 294 15.79 60.38 6.02
C SER A 294 16.73 61.33 5.27
N LEU A 295 17.62 60.80 4.41
CA LEU A 295 18.51 61.62 3.58
C LEU A 295 17.73 62.38 2.51
N GLU A 296 16.73 61.75 1.89
CA GLU A 296 15.85 62.36 0.90
C GLU A 296 15.05 63.52 1.51
N ALA A 297 14.47 63.32 2.71
CA ALA A 297 13.79 64.39 3.45
C ALA A 297 14.73 65.57 3.73
N ARG A 298 15.96 65.31 4.19
CA ARG A 298 16.97 66.36 4.43
C ARG A 298 17.37 67.10 3.16
N LEU A 299 17.49 66.40 2.03
CA LEU A 299 17.80 67.02 0.73
C LEU A 299 16.65 67.91 0.27
N TYR A 300 15.40 67.44 0.44
CA TYR A 300 14.22 68.23 0.13
C TYR A 300 14.13 69.51 0.98
N ASP A 301 14.34 69.40 2.30
CA ASP A 301 14.40 70.55 3.20
C ASP A 301 15.53 71.53 2.82
N SER A 302 16.70 71.00 2.43
CA SER A 302 17.79 71.86 1.97
C SER A 302 17.43 72.59 0.67
N ASP A 303 16.81 71.93 -0.30
CA ASP A 303 16.41 72.53 -1.58
C ASP A 303 15.35 73.62 -1.39
N THR A 304 14.37 73.38 -0.51
CA THR A 304 13.35 74.38 -0.17
C THR A 304 13.96 75.62 0.48
N LEU A 305 14.91 75.46 1.41
CA LEU A 305 15.65 76.59 2.00
C LEU A 305 16.49 77.35 0.98
N TRP A 306 17.15 76.66 0.04
CA TRP A 306 17.90 77.30 -1.04
C TRP A 306 16.99 78.10 -1.98
N LYS A 307 15.83 77.55 -2.33
CA LYS A 307 14.81 78.26 -3.13
C LYS A 307 14.31 79.51 -2.42
N GLU A 308 13.98 79.43 -1.13
CA GLU A 308 13.55 80.58 -0.33
C GLU A 308 14.63 81.67 -0.28
N ARG A 309 15.88 81.29 0.01
CA ARG A 309 17.02 82.22 0.03
C ARG A 309 17.26 82.86 -1.35
N SER A 310 17.15 82.08 -2.43
CA SER A 310 17.26 82.58 -3.80
C SER A 310 16.16 83.59 -4.12
N VAL A 311 14.90 83.30 -3.76
CA VAL A 311 13.77 84.23 -3.96
C VAL A 311 13.98 85.51 -3.17
N LYS A 312 14.40 85.40 -1.90
CA LYS A 312 14.72 86.56 -1.05
C LYS A 312 15.83 87.41 -1.68
N SER A 313 16.92 86.79 -2.11
CA SER A 313 18.03 87.49 -2.77
C SER A 313 17.57 88.19 -4.04
N ARG A 314 16.77 87.54 -4.90
CA ARG A 314 16.19 88.19 -6.10
C ARG A 314 15.32 89.39 -5.75
N SER A 315 14.53 89.32 -4.68
CA SER A 315 13.71 90.45 -4.23
C SER A 315 14.55 91.63 -3.73
N GLU A 316 15.67 91.36 -3.04
CA GLU A 316 16.62 92.39 -2.60
C GLU A 316 17.33 93.03 -3.80
N TYR A 317 17.74 92.23 -4.79
CA TYR A 317 18.31 92.74 -6.04
C TYR A 317 17.32 93.62 -6.80
N ALA A 318 16.06 93.20 -6.96
CA ALA A 318 15.03 94.00 -7.62
C ALA A 318 14.79 95.34 -6.90
N ARG A 319 14.78 95.35 -5.56
CA ARG A 319 14.68 96.57 -4.76
C ARG A 319 15.88 97.50 -4.97
N LEU A 320 17.09 96.95 -5.03
CA LEU A 320 18.31 97.72 -5.31
C LEU A 320 18.31 98.28 -6.75
N GLU A 321 17.87 97.50 -7.73
CA GLU A 321 17.72 97.92 -9.12
C GLU A 321 16.70 99.08 -9.26
N GLU A 322 15.60 99.02 -8.50
CA GLU A 322 14.63 100.10 -8.42
C GLU A 322 15.26 101.37 -7.81
N GLN A 323 16.03 101.24 -6.72
CA GLN A 323 16.75 102.38 -6.12
C GLN A 323 17.77 103.01 -7.09
N VAL A 324 18.52 102.19 -7.82
CA VAL A 324 19.45 102.67 -8.85
C VAL A 324 18.69 103.38 -9.97
N SER A 325 17.56 102.85 -10.42
CA SER A 325 16.71 103.48 -11.43
C SER A 325 16.17 104.83 -10.98
N GLN A 326 15.74 104.95 -9.71
CA GLN A 326 15.29 106.21 -9.11
C GLN A 326 16.43 107.23 -9.04
N LEU A 327 17.63 106.82 -8.62
CA LEU A 327 18.81 107.68 -8.61
C LEU A 327 19.21 108.13 -10.01
N HIS A 328 19.17 107.23 -11.00
CA HIS A 328 19.45 107.55 -12.39
C HIS A 328 18.45 108.56 -12.98
N ALA A 329 17.15 108.38 -12.70
CA ALA A 329 16.11 109.32 -13.11
C ALA A 329 16.32 110.70 -12.47
N LYS A 330 16.69 110.73 -11.18
CA LYS A 330 17.02 111.98 -10.47
C LYS A 330 18.23 112.67 -11.09
N LEU A 331 19.32 111.95 -11.31
CA LEU A 331 20.54 112.48 -11.95
C LEU A 331 20.24 113.03 -13.35
N THR A 332 19.45 112.31 -14.16
CA THR A 332 19.05 112.75 -15.51
C THR A 332 18.25 114.05 -15.44
N SER A 333 17.33 114.18 -14.48
CA SER A 333 16.57 115.41 -14.25
C SER A 333 17.46 116.59 -13.87
N GLU A 334 18.43 116.38 -12.97
CA GLU A 334 19.41 117.41 -12.58
C GLU A 334 20.28 117.85 -13.77
N ILE A 335 20.77 116.90 -14.59
CA ILE A 335 21.50 117.21 -15.83
C ILE A 335 20.63 118.06 -16.77
N GLN A 336 19.35 117.72 -16.93
CA GLN A 336 18.44 118.47 -17.80
C GLN A 336 18.15 119.87 -17.26
N GLN A 337 18.03 120.03 -15.95
CA GLN A 337 17.92 121.36 -15.32
C GLN A 337 19.17 122.21 -15.56
N ILE A 338 20.36 121.62 -15.41
CA ILE A 338 21.64 122.29 -15.71
C ILE A 338 21.69 122.70 -17.19
N ALA A 339 21.31 121.81 -18.12
CA ALA A 339 21.29 122.11 -19.55
C ALA A 339 20.30 123.24 -19.90
N CYS A 340 19.11 123.26 -19.30
CA CYS A 340 18.15 124.35 -19.45
C CYS A 340 18.71 125.68 -18.90
N ALA A 341 19.34 125.66 -17.72
CA ALA A 341 19.97 126.84 -17.15
C ALA A 341 21.11 127.35 -18.05
N GLN A 342 21.97 126.46 -18.56
CA GLN A 342 23.02 126.78 -19.53
C GLN A 342 22.44 127.41 -20.80
N SER A 343 21.36 126.87 -21.36
CA SER A 343 20.69 127.45 -22.54
C SER A 343 20.11 128.85 -22.24
N GLN A 344 19.54 129.06 -21.06
CA GLN A 344 19.06 130.39 -20.64
C GLN A 344 20.20 131.40 -20.49
N TYR A 345 21.32 130.98 -19.90
CA TYR A 345 22.53 131.81 -19.82
C TYR A 345 23.05 132.14 -21.22
N GLN A 346 23.10 131.16 -22.13
CA GLN A 346 23.53 131.37 -23.51
C GLN A 346 22.61 132.33 -24.26
N ASN A 347 21.30 132.18 -24.15
CA ASN A 347 20.33 133.10 -24.75
C ASN A 347 20.47 134.52 -24.20
N SER A 348 20.68 134.65 -22.89
CA SER A 348 20.91 135.95 -22.25
C SER A 348 22.22 136.57 -22.74
N LEU A 349 23.26 135.76 -22.94
CA LEU A 349 24.54 136.18 -23.50
C LEU A 349 24.41 136.63 -24.96
N ASP A 350 23.69 135.87 -25.79
CA ASP A 350 23.44 136.18 -27.19
C ASP A 350 22.59 137.46 -27.33
N GLU A 351 21.60 137.67 -26.46
CA GLU A 351 20.84 138.92 -26.39
C GLU A 351 21.74 140.11 -26.02
N LEU A 352 22.68 139.91 -25.09
CA LEU A 352 23.65 140.93 -24.70
C LEU A 352 24.61 141.26 -25.84
N ILE A 353 25.06 140.25 -26.60
CA ILE A 353 25.85 140.41 -27.82
C ILE A 353 25.06 141.20 -28.87
N LEU A 354 23.80 140.84 -29.13
CA LEU A 354 22.93 141.57 -30.06
C LEU A 354 22.73 143.04 -29.64
N ARG A 355 22.62 143.33 -28.33
CA ARG A 355 22.56 144.71 -27.82
C ARG A 355 23.88 145.46 -28.01
N ILE A 356 25.02 144.79 -27.84
CA ILE A 356 26.35 145.36 -28.10
C ILE A 356 26.52 145.67 -29.60
N ASP A 357 26.12 144.74 -30.48
CA ASP A 357 26.20 144.92 -31.93
C ASP A 357 25.22 146.00 -32.43
N ALA A 358 24.03 146.11 -31.84
CA ALA A 358 23.08 147.20 -32.10
C ALA A 358 23.60 148.59 -31.66
N HIS A 359 24.68 148.66 -30.87
CA HIS A 359 25.33 149.92 -30.46
C HIS A 359 26.65 150.19 -31.18
N ARG A 360 27.02 149.35 -32.16
CA ARG A 360 28.16 149.59 -33.05
C ARG A 360 27.68 150.08 -34.41
N VAL A 361 27.59 151.42 -34.52
CA VAL A 361 27.82 152.12 -35.78
C VAL A 361 29.22 151.75 -36.26
N THR A 362 29.32 151.29 -37.51
CA THR A 362 30.55 150.91 -38.21
C THR A 362 31.65 151.98 -38.11
N PRO A 363 32.92 151.54 -38.17
CA PRO A 363 33.64 151.84 -39.40
C PRO A 363 34.43 150.65 -39.95
N GLU A 364 34.60 150.70 -41.28
CA GLU A 364 35.42 149.86 -42.14
C GLU A 364 36.83 149.62 -41.59
N VAL A 365 37.32 148.37 -41.63
CA VAL A 365 38.70 148.02 -42.04
C VAL A 365 38.72 146.60 -42.65
N SER A 366 39.21 146.48 -43.88
CA SER A 366 39.74 145.25 -44.51
C SER A 366 41.27 145.39 -44.67
N PRO A 367 42.03 144.41 -45.18
CA PRO A 367 42.12 142.95 -44.95
C PRO A 367 43.56 142.53 -44.51
N SER A 368 43.80 141.29 -44.03
CA SER A 368 45.04 140.50 -44.36
C SER A 368 45.25 139.17 -43.60
N ARG A 369 45.57 138.14 -44.41
CA ARG A 369 46.56 137.04 -44.28
C ARG A 369 46.40 135.87 -43.28
N ARG A 370 46.01 134.71 -43.88
CA ARG A 370 46.67 133.38 -43.96
C ARG A 370 47.56 132.91 -42.80
N ILE A 371 47.26 131.72 -42.24
CA ILE A 371 48.07 130.46 -42.15
C ILE A 371 47.04 129.33 -41.88
N SER A 372 46.64 128.46 -42.83
CA SER A 372 47.28 127.23 -43.34
C SER A 372 47.59 126.14 -42.30
N ARG A 373 47.20 124.90 -42.61
CA ARG A 373 47.53 123.61 -41.96
C ARG A 373 46.59 123.13 -40.86
N ASP A 374 46.26 121.85 -40.76
CA ASP A 374 46.43 120.69 -41.66
C ASP A 374 45.39 119.67 -41.18
N ASP A 375 44.93 118.86 -42.12
CA ASP A 375 44.12 117.67 -41.92
C ASP A 375 44.79 116.70 -40.94
N GLU A 376 44.03 116.11 -40.01
CA GLU A 376 44.28 114.72 -39.63
C GLU A 376 42.99 114.01 -39.19
N TYR A 377 42.47 113.25 -40.14
CA TYR A 377 41.60 112.10 -39.95
C TYR A 377 42.24 111.13 -38.95
N ILE A 378 41.59 110.83 -37.81
CA ILE A 378 41.86 109.60 -37.06
C ILE A 378 40.65 108.65 -37.17
N ARG A 379 40.88 107.74 -38.11
CA ARG A 379 40.32 106.41 -38.36
C ARG A 379 39.61 105.74 -37.17
N MET A 380 38.34 105.43 -37.39
CA MET A 380 37.66 104.28 -36.78
C MET A 380 38.23 103.00 -37.39
N ASP A 381 38.79 102.09 -36.58
CA ASP A 381 38.66 100.62 -36.66
C ASP A 381 39.66 99.91 -35.74
N GLY A 382 39.16 98.89 -35.01
CA GLY A 382 40.04 97.94 -34.31
C GLY A 382 39.37 97.09 -33.23
N HIS A 383 38.67 96.02 -33.63
CA HIS A 383 38.36 94.89 -32.76
C HIS A 383 39.62 94.22 -32.14
N ARG A 384 39.56 93.85 -30.86
CA ARG A 384 40.18 92.66 -30.18
C ARG A 384 39.75 92.71 -28.71
N SER A 385 38.80 91.90 -28.22
CA SER A 385 38.88 90.46 -27.89
C SER A 385 40.03 90.08 -26.94
N LEU A 386 39.59 89.58 -25.76
CA LEU A 386 40.23 88.67 -24.80
C LEU A 386 41.28 89.21 -23.82
N GLY A 387 40.88 89.17 -22.55
CA GLY A 387 41.54 88.32 -21.57
C GLY A 387 42.55 88.99 -20.64
N GLY A 388 42.27 88.91 -19.33
CA GLY A 388 43.30 88.90 -18.30
C GLY A 388 43.20 90.01 -17.27
N GLU A 389 43.31 89.57 -16.01
CA GLU A 389 43.89 90.33 -14.89
C GLU A 389 43.08 91.48 -14.31
N LEU A 390 42.18 91.11 -13.38
CA LEU A 390 42.04 91.85 -12.14
C LEU A 390 42.25 90.87 -10.98
N ALA A 391 43.53 90.68 -10.70
CA ALA A 391 44.03 90.26 -9.40
C ALA A 391 43.87 91.41 -8.39
N ASP A 392 43.79 91.03 -7.12
CA ASP A 392 44.06 91.84 -5.93
C ASP A 392 43.03 92.88 -5.50
N ALA A 393 42.01 92.37 -4.80
CA ALA A 393 41.52 93.01 -3.57
C ALA A 393 41.51 91.97 -2.43
N ASN A 394 42.66 91.86 -1.77
CA ASN A 394 42.92 91.07 -0.58
C ASN A 394 42.66 91.93 0.67
N ILE A 395 41.57 91.66 1.42
CA ILE A 395 41.47 91.96 2.87
C ILE A 395 40.75 90.79 3.56
N LYS A 396 41.55 89.80 3.96
CA LYS A 396 41.66 89.17 5.30
C LYS A 396 40.59 89.53 6.35
N ALA A 397 39.73 88.57 6.72
CA ALA A 397 39.20 88.39 8.09
C ALA A 397 38.54 87.00 8.28
N GLN A 398 39.01 86.26 9.30
CA GLN A 398 38.39 85.13 10.03
C GLN A 398 37.89 83.94 9.18
N GLU A 399 38.62 82.82 9.01
CA GLU A 399 38.99 81.84 10.06
C GLU A 399 37.92 81.64 11.13
N ASP A 400 36.86 80.92 10.75
CA ASP A 400 36.14 79.97 11.62
C ASP A 400 35.80 78.71 10.78
N PRO A 401 36.28 77.50 11.13
CA PRO A 401 36.06 76.31 10.34
C PRO A 401 34.63 75.78 10.55
N THR A 402 33.82 75.82 9.50
CA THR A 402 32.45 75.27 9.48
C THR A 402 32.47 73.73 9.47
N PRO A 403 31.52 73.04 10.12
CA PRO A 403 31.63 71.63 10.54
C PRO A 403 31.25 70.63 9.44
N LEU A 404 31.90 70.71 8.28
CA LEU A 404 31.62 69.83 7.13
C LEU A 404 32.74 68.84 6.81
N GLN A 405 33.88 68.94 7.49
CA GLN A 405 34.99 67.98 7.35
C GLN A 405 34.99 66.88 8.43
N ALA A 406 34.05 66.92 9.38
CA ALA A 406 33.85 65.88 10.39
C ALA A 406 32.92 64.74 9.95
N TYR A 407 32.23 64.85 8.80
CA TYR A 407 31.23 63.88 8.34
C TYR A 407 31.69 62.92 7.24
N MET A 408 32.94 63.05 6.76
CA MET A 408 33.55 62.10 5.82
C MET A 408 34.59 61.18 6.48
N SER A 409 34.71 61.22 7.81
CA SER A 409 35.38 60.16 8.56
C SER A 409 34.51 58.91 8.51
N SER A 410 34.84 58.05 7.56
CA SER A 410 34.42 56.65 7.50
C SER A 410 34.41 56.04 8.92
N PRO A 411 33.37 55.31 9.33
CA PRO A 411 33.51 54.46 10.49
C PRO A 411 34.54 53.38 10.12
N CYS A 412 35.72 53.44 10.74
CA CYS A 412 36.56 52.27 10.88
C CYS A 412 35.69 51.17 11.48
N TYR A 413 35.67 50.02 10.83
CA TYR A 413 35.11 48.80 11.41
C TYR A 413 35.88 48.54 12.71
N ASP A 414 35.21 48.72 13.85
CA ASP A 414 35.68 48.19 15.12
C ASP A 414 35.71 46.66 14.98
N GLU A 415 36.92 46.13 14.93
CA GLU A 415 37.20 44.73 15.20
C GLU A 415 36.64 44.41 16.59
N THR A 416 35.52 43.69 16.62
CA THR A 416 35.08 43.02 17.83
C THR A 416 36.04 41.87 18.11
N PRO A 417 36.39 41.63 19.38
CA PRO A 417 37.44 40.68 19.74
C PRO A 417 36.97 39.27 19.43
N MET A 418 37.71 38.59 18.55
CA MET A 418 37.70 37.14 18.43
C MET A 418 38.11 36.55 19.80
N HIS A 419 37.12 36.25 20.63
CA HIS A 419 37.31 35.34 21.75
C HIS A 419 37.74 33.99 21.16
N GLY A 420 38.95 33.58 21.51
CA GLY A 420 39.53 32.32 21.12
C GLY A 420 38.66 31.14 21.53
N CYS A 421 38.24 30.37 20.54
CA CYS A 421 38.09 28.93 20.67
C CYS A 421 39.07 28.30 19.68
N SER A 422 40.32 28.19 20.13
CA SER A 422 41.29 27.26 19.56
C SER A 422 40.92 25.87 20.06
N ASP A 423 40.14 25.13 19.30
CA ASP A 423 40.17 23.66 19.35
C ASP A 423 40.61 23.14 17.98
N PRO A 424 41.66 22.30 17.94
CA PRO A 424 42.23 21.83 16.69
C PRO A 424 41.31 20.78 16.05
N LEU A 425 40.84 21.06 14.83
CA LEU A 425 40.27 20.03 13.96
C LEU A 425 41.32 18.96 13.68
N PRO A 426 40.96 17.66 13.76
CA PRO A 426 41.87 16.58 13.45
C PRO A 426 42.16 16.57 11.95
N ALA A 427 43.45 16.51 11.62
CA ALA A 427 43.93 16.23 10.28
C ALA A 427 43.39 14.87 9.82
N TYR A 428 42.41 14.89 8.92
CA TYR A 428 42.09 13.77 8.04
C TYR A 428 42.69 14.09 6.67
N SER A 429 43.95 13.72 6.52
CA SER A 429 44.51 13.32 5.23
C SER A 429 44.50 11.79 5.26
N ASP A 430 43.71 11.16 4.39
CA ASP A 430 44.24 10.21 3.41
C ASP A 430 43.11 9.61 2.56
N GLU A 431 43.33 9.75 1.25
CA GLU A 431 42.97 8.84 0.16
C GLU A 431 41.58 8.17 0.18
N ILE A 432 40.62 8.82 -0.49
CA ILE A 432 39.60 8.08 -1.23
C ILE A 432 39.83 8.37 -2.71
N GLN A 433 40.43 7.39 -3.40
CA GLN A 433 40.50 7.31 -4.85
C GLN A 433 39.08 7.39 -5.42
N LEU A 434 38.76 8.49 -6.11
CA LEU A 434 37.58 8.55 -6.97
C LEU A 434 37.86 7.72 -8.23
N SER A 435 37.17 6.58 -8.32
CA SER A 435 36.98 5.83 -9.57
C SER A 435 36.32 6.72 -10.65
N PRO A 436 36.85 6.74 -11.89
CA PRO A 436 36.23 7.43 -13.01
C PRO A 436 35.33 6.47 -13.79
N ALA A 437 34.13 6.22 -13.29
CA ALA A 437 33.01 5.64 -14.05
C ALA A 437 31.77 5.91 -13.19
N ILE A 438 30.84 6.77 -13.56
CA ILE A 438 29.82 6.52 -14.58
C ILE A 438 29.23 7.90 -14.90
N ARG A 439 29.52 8.43 -16.09
CA ARG A 439 28.87 9.62 -16.63
C ARG A 439 27.72 9.12 -17.53
N GLU A 440 26.67 8.60 -16.90
CA GLU A 440 25.46 8.22 -17.64
C GLU A 440 24.60 9.46 -17.91
N ASN A 441 24.49 9.75 -19.20
CA ASN A 441 23.59 10.73 -19.77
C ASN A 441 22.14 10.39 -19.40
N TYR A 442 21.61 11.03 -18.35
CA TYR A 442 20.17 11.08 -18.10
C TYR A 442 19.47 11.82 -19.25
N ARG A 443 18.92 11.05 -20.20
CA ARG A 443 18.11 11.58 -21.30
C ARG A 443 16.69 11.88 -20.79
N PRO A 444 16.22 13.14 -20.78
CA PRO A 444 14.87 13.51 -20.32
C PRO A 444 13.73 12.92 -21.18
N LYS A 445 14.05 12.26 -22.30
CA LYS A 445 13.05 11.67 -23.21
C LYS A 445 12.43 10.37 -22.70
N GLN A 446 13.12 9.58 -21.87
CA GLN A 446 12.55 8.32 -21.37
C GLN A 446 11.54 8.52 -20.23
N LEU A 447 11.74 9.56 -19.42
CA LEU A 447 10.83 9.92 -18.33
C LEU A 447 9.49 10.43 -18.87
N MET A 448 9.49 11.16 -19.99
CA MET A 448 8.26 11.58 -20.66
C MET A 448 7.44 10.40 -21.20
N VAL A 449 8.10 9.38 -21.76
CA VAL A 449 7.42 8.17 -22.29
C VAL A 449 6.78 7.37 -21.16
N ALA A 450 7.47 7.22 -20.02
CA ALA A 450 6.92 6.55 -18.84
C ALA A 450 5.68 7.27 -18.28
N PHE A 451 5.70 8.61 -18.21
CA PHE A 451 4.54 9.38 -17.76
C PHE A 451 3.35 9.29 -18.74
N THR A 452 3.60 9.26 -20.06
CA THR A 452 2.51 9.06 -21.03
C THR A 452 1.91 7.65 -20.95
N ALA A 453 2.73 6.61 -20.75
CA ALA A 453 2.25 5.24 -20.58
C ALA A 453 1.40 5.09 -19.30
N LEU A 454 1.83 5.70 -18.19
CA LEU A 454 1.08 5.71 -16.94
C LEU A 454 -0.29 6.41 -17.10
N ARG A 455 -0.34 7.55 -17.81
CA ARG A 455 -1.60 8.27 -18.06
C ARG A 455 -2.57 7.46 -18.91
N ILE A 456 -2.09 6.77 -19.93
CA ILE A 456 -2.93 5.90 -20.79
C ILE A 456 -3.47 4.72 -19.98
N GLY A 457 -2.65 4.12 -19.12
CA GLY A 457 -3.07 3.03 -18.23
C GLY A 457 -4.18 3.45 -17.26
N ILE A 458 -4.02 4.60 -16.60
CA ILE A 458 -5.04 5.13 -15.66
C ILE A 458 -6.35 5.45 -16.40
N LEU A 459 -6.27 6.05 -17.60
CA LEU A 459 -7.45 6.36 -18.40
C LEU A 459 -8.20 5.09 -18.82
N GLY A 460 -7.48 4.02 -19.18
CA GLY A 460 -8.06 2.73 -19.53
C GLY A 460 -8.82 2.08 -18.36
N VAL A 461 -8.25 2.13 -17.15
CA VAL A 461 -8.90 1.61 -15.94
C VAL A 461 -10.18 2.40 -15.62
N LEU A 462 -10.15 3.73 -15.75
CA LEU A 462 -11.34 4.57 -15.51
C LEU A 462 -12.46 4.31 -16.52
N VAL A 463 -12.14 4.09 -17.80
CA VAL A 463 -13.12 3.73 -18.83
C VAL A 463 -13.73 2.36 -18.55
N ALA A 464 -12.93 1.38 -18.11
CA ALA A 464 -13.43 0.06 -17.74
C ALA A 464 -14.42 0.13 -16.56
N ILE A 465 -14.11 0.94 -15.54
CA ILE A 465 -15.01 1.17 -14.40
C ILE A 465 -16.30 1.88 -14.83
N ALA A 466 -16.22 2.87 -15.73
CA ALA A 466 -17.41 3.55 -16.23
C ALA A 466 -18.33 2.61 -17.02
N LEU A 467 -17.75 1.71 -17.82
CA LEU A 467 -18.50 0.72 -18.60
C LEU A 467 -19.16 -0.34 -17.69
N THR A 468 -18.50 -0.79 -16.62
CA THR A 468 -19.11 -1.73 -15.68
C THR A 468 -20.27 -1.08 -14.91
N ILE A 469 -20.11 0.17 -14.47
CA ILE A 469 -21.19 0.93 -13.81
C ILE A 469 -22.38 1.09 -14.77
N TRP A 470 -22.14 1.49 -16.02
CA TRP A 470 -23.21 1.62 -17.00
C TRP A 470 -23.91 0.27 -17.27
N TRP A 471 -23.15 -0.81 -17.39
CA TRP A 471 -23.73 -2.15 -17.58
C TRP A 471 -24.64 -2.54 -16.41
N VAL A 472 -24.22 -2.29 -15.17
CA VAL A 472 -25.03 -2.55 -13.96
C VAL A 472 -26.31 -1.71 -13.94
N ILE A 473 -26.23 -0.42 -14.29
CA ILE A 473 -27.42 0.46 -14.38
C ILE A 473 -28.39 -0.07 -15.44
N THR A 474 -27.87 -0.47 -16.60
CA THR A 474 -28.68 -1.01 -17.71
C THR A 474 -29.36 -2.32 -17.30
N LEU A 475 -28.66 -3.18 -16.55
CA LEU A 475 -29.21 -4.43 -16.03
C LEU A 475 -30.32 -4.17 -15.00
N MET A 476 -30.11 -3.22 -14.09
CA MET A 476 -31.11 -2.78 -13.09
C MET A 476 -32.35 -2.14 -13.75
N SER A 477 -32.18 -1.39 -14.84
CA SER A 477 -33.32 -0.84 -15.59
C SER A 477 -34.10 -1.91 -16.34
N ARG A 478 -33.46 -3.03 -16.72
CA ARG A 478 -34.12 -4.12 -17.45
C ARG A 478 -34.90 -5.08 -16.55
N THR A 479 -34.55 -5.17 -15.26
CA THR A 479 -35.24 -6.03 -14.28
C THR A 479 -36.43 -5.34 -13.60
N ARG A 480 -36.56 -4.01 -13.69
CA ARG A 480 -37.80 -3.29 -13.35
C ARG A 480 -38.82 -3.44 -14.47
N SER A 481 -39.43 -4.61 -14.56
CA SER A 481 -40.72 -4.79 -15.26
C SER A 481 -41.78 -3.94 -14.55
N PRO A 482 -42.60 -3.14 -15.26
CA PRO A 482 -43.65 -2.35 -14.66
C PRO A 482 -44.81 -3.27 -14.25
N GLY A 483 -44.71 -3.84 -13.04
CA GLY A 483 -45.83 -4.48 -12.37
C GLY A 483 -46.84 -3.40 -11.97
N SER A 484 -47.99 -3.38 -12.64
CA SER A 484 -49.12 -2.51 -12.33
C SER A 484 -49.63 -2.79 -10.91
N VAL A 485 -49.32 -1.89 -9.98
CA VAL A 485 -49.95 -1.87 -8.65
C VAL A 485 -51.19 -0.99 -8.76
N ASN A 486 -52.35 -1.63 -8.89
CA ASN A 486 -53.65 -0.98 -8.69
C ASN A 486 -53.82 -0.70 -7.19
N TRP A 487 -53.92 0.58 -6.82
CA TRP A 487 -54.36 1.01 -5.50
C TRP A 487 -55.90 1.12 -5.51
N PRO A 488 -56.61 0.57 -4.51
CA PRO A 488 -58.04 0.78 -4.38
C PRO A 488 -58.29 2.17 -3.77
N THR A 489 -59.28 2.87 -4.35
CA THR A 489 -59.84 4.16 -3.91
C THR A 489 -60.51 4.09 -2.55
#